data_AF-A0A158P912-F1
#
_entry.id   AF-A0A158P912-F1
#
_cell.length_a   1.000
_cell.length_b   1.000
_cell.length_c   1.000
_cell.angle_alpha   90.00
_cell.angle_beta   90.00
_cell.angle_gamma   90.00
#
_symmetry.space_group_name_H-M   'P 1'
#
loop_
_entity.id
_entity.type
_entity.pdbx_description
1 polymer ?
#
loop_
_entity_poly.entity_id
_entity_poly.type
_entity_poly.pdbx_seq_one_letter_code
_entity_poly.pdbx_strand_id
1 'polypeptide(L)'
;MQQIGMKRWWMALVSFGTAIHCISEKRLLAFMSAFPEKVLHKVSQLTLLLIVPIRTACFIHPVMLLLDNVMTIAVVLMATMHFLFYCRGMKFVGPFVLMVYKIIIGDMLRFLLIYSVFVLGFAQGMLINSFYVIFHSCQMAEKDYRRMHGLHDDDDYKGRFENIMGSPREALMRMIIMSVGEFGVVYRNLNDCKSRVALQGKIFFSIYELLVTLMLLNLLIAMMTRTYEKIAETEKEWKRQWAQVILMLEQSLTNGERLMVMYSYSRPLRIDKARRAFVVRVKSDKKSETSTAVEFSQKKHSIHLSPNSHLHMVGPPR
;
A
#
# COMPACT_ATOMS: atom_id res chain seq x y z
N MET A 1 11.15 -18.91 30.99
CA MET A 1 10.87 -18.58 29.57
C MET A 1 10.67 -17.08 29.30
N GLN A 2 9.91 -16.32 30.13
CA GLN A 2 9.59 -14.89 29.88
C GLN A 2 10.80 -13.94 29.67
N GLN A 3 11.90 -14.11 30.42
CA GLN A 3 13.12 -13.28 30.31
C GLN A 3 13.72 -13.22 28.88
N ILE A 4 13.61 -14.30 28.10
CA ILE A 4 14.15 -14.39 26.73
C ILE A 4 13.29 -13.56 25.75
N GLY A 5 11.98 -13.51 25.98
CA GLY A 5 11.07 -12.65 25.22
C GLY A 5 11.43 -11.18 25.42
N MET A 6 11.53 -10.73 26.67
CA MET A 6 11.78 -9.32 26.98
C MET A 6 13.13 -8.82 26.42
N LYS A 7 14.19 -9.65 26.43
CA LYS A 7 15.46 -9.31 25.77
C LYS A 7 15.35 -9.19 24.24
N ARG A 8 14.54 -10.02 23.56
CA ARG A 8 14.31 -9.90 22.10
C ARG A 8 13.49 -8.65 21.76
N TRP A 9 12.48 -8.31 22.57
CA TRP A 9 11.75 -7.04 22.43
C TRP A 9 12.62 -5.82 22.69
N TRP A 10 13.50 -5.86 23.69
CA TRP A 10 14.46 -4.79 23.98
C TRP A 10 15.47 -4.61 22.84
N MET A 11 16.00 -5.70 22.27
CA MET A 11 16.86 -5.62 21.08
C MET A 11 16.12 -5.11 19.85
N ALA A 12 14.83 -5.43 19.68
CA ALA A 12 14.02 -4.87 18.59
C ALA A 12 13.82 -3.36 18.75
N LEU A 13 13.51 -2.87 19.97
CA LEU A 13 13.41 -1.45 20.30
C LEU A 13 14.73 -0.71 20.10
N VAL A 14 15.84 -1.25 20.60
CA VAL A 14 17.19 -0.67 20.40
C VAL A 14 17.58 -0.65 18.93
N SER A 15 17.30 -1.73 18.17
CA SER A 15 17.53 -1.80 16.73
C SER A 15 16.66 -0.80 15.94
N PHE A 16 15.46 -0.49 16.41
CA PHE A 16 14.60 0.53 15.83
C PHE A 16 15.13 1.95 16.12
N GLY A 17 15.55 2.21 17.36
CA GLY A 17 16.14 3.47 17.79
C GLY A 17 17.46 3.80 17.08
N THR A 18 18.39 2.84 16.98
CA THR A 18 19.67 3.05 16.29
C THR A 18 19.50 3.23 14.78
N ALA A 19 18.55 2.54 14.15
CA ALA A 19 18.23 2.72 12.74
C ALA A 19 17.66 4.11 12.42
N ILE A 20 16.96 4.75 13.36
CA ILE A 20 16.48 6.13 13.23
C ILE A 20 17.63 7.12 13.50
N HIS A 21 18.41 6.91 14.56
CA HIS A 21 19.43 7.86 15.01
C HIS A 21 20.64 7.99 14.06
N CYS A 22 20.91 6.99 13.21
CA CYS A 22 22.00 7.04 12.23
C CYS A 22 21.65 7.68 10.87
N ILE A 23 20.39 8.09 10.64
CA ILE A 23 19.95 8.64 9.35
C ILE A 23 19.41 10.05 9.57
N SER A 24 20.06 11.07 8.98
CA SER A 24 19.56 12.44 9.07
C SER A 24 18.16 12.56 8.47
N GLU A 25 17.27 13.37 9.07
CA GLU A 25 15.84 13.45 8.71
C GLU A 25 15.61 13.61 7.20
N LYS A 26 16.40 14.44 6.52
CA LYS A 26 16.30 14.67 5.07
C LYS A 26 16.65 13.43 4.26
N ARG A 27 17.62 12.63 4.71
CA ARG A 27 17.97 11.34 4.10
C ARG A 27 16.94 10.27 4.45
N LEU A 28 16.34 10.32 5.64
CA LEU A 28 15.24 9.45 6.03
C LEU A 28 14.01 9.70 5.16
N LEU A 29 13.56 10.95 5.00
CA LEU A 29 12.42 11.30 4.16
C LEU A 29 12.62 10.88 2.69
N ALA A 30 13.81 11.12 2.12
CA ALA A 30 14.15 10.73 0.75
C ALA A 30 14.27 9.20 0.57
N PHE A 31 14.69 8.47 1.61
CA PHE A 31 14.77 7.01 1.58
C PHE A 31 13.39 6.35 1.76
N MET A 32 12.56 6.93 2.61
CA MET A 32 11.18 6.49 2.87
C MET A 32 10.29 6.72 1.64
N SER A 33 10.45 7.84 0.92
CA SER A 33 9.74 8.09 -0.35
C SER A 33 10.24 7.22 -1.51
N ALA A 34 11.52 6.81 -1.51
CA ALA A 34 12.07 5.89 -2.50
C ALA A 34 11.59 4.44 -2.35
N PHE A 35 11.29 4.00 -1.12
CA PHE A 35 10.96 2.60 -0.79
C PHE A 35 9.76 2.47 0.16
N PRO A 36 8.51 2.64 -0.35
CA PRO A 36 7.29 2.61 0.47
C PRO A 36 7.03 1.27 1.16
N GLU A 37 7.56 0.17 0.63
CA GLU A 37 7.57 -1.17 1.22
C GLU A 37 8.17 -1.20 2.64
N LYS A 38 9.25 -0.45 2.88
CA LYS A 38 9.87 -0.31 4.21
C LYS A 38 9.07 0.59 5.13
N VAL A 39 8.40 1.61 4.56
CA VAL A 39 7.50 2.50 5.31
C VAL A 39 6.35 1.69 5.89
N LEU A 40 5.66 0.90 5.06
CA LEU A 40 4.56 0.02 5.51
C LEU A 40 4.99 -0.92 6.63
N HIS A 41 6.15 -1.56 6.49
CA HIS A 41 6.67 -2.45 7.53
C HIS A 41 7.06 -1.69 8.82
N LYS A 42 7.67 -0.52 8.71
CA LYS A 42 8.02 0.33 9.87
C LYS A 42 6.79 0.90 10.58
N VAL A 43 5.74 1.24 9.83
CA VAL A 43 4.43 1.61 10.38
C VAL A 43 3.80 0.41 11.09
N SER A 44 3.76 -0.78 10.48
CA SER A 44 3.28 -2.01 11.14
C SER A 44 4.02 -2.31 12.45
N GLN A 45 5.35 -2.17 12.48
CA GLN A 45 6.17 -2.31 13.69
C GLN A 45 5.86 -1.25 14.75
N LEU A 46 5.60 0.00 14.35
CA LEU A 46 5.20 1.08 15.27
C LEU A 46 3.80 0.85 15.85
N THR A 47 2.83 0.44 15.02
CA THR A 47 1.47 0.09 15.45
C THR A 47 1.49 -1.10 16.42
N LEU A 48 2.34 -2.11 16.18
CA LEU A 48 2.56 -3.22 17.11
C LEU A 48 3.09 -2.75 18.47
N LEU A 49 4.00 -1.78 18.50
CA LEU A 49 4.48 -1.18 19.75
C LEU A 49 3.39 -0.36 20.46
N LEU A 50 2.47 0.27 19.72
CA LEU A 50 1.34 1.03 20.28
C LEU A 50 0.25 0.12 20.89
N ILE A 51 0.12 -1.12 20.42
CA ILE A 51 -0.81 -2.12 20.99
C ILE A 51 -0.48 -2.43 22.46
N VAL A 52 0.80 -2.42 22.85
CA VAL A 52 1.23 -2.74 24.23
C VAL A 52 0.68 -1.74 25.29
N PRO A 53 0.87 -0.41 25.17
CA PRO A 53 0.27 0.54 26.10
C PRO A 53 -1.27 0.59 25.98
N ILE A 54 -1.83 0.33 24.79
CA ILE A 54 -3.29 0.26 24.59
C ILE A 54 -3.89 -0.90 25.40
N ARG A 55 -3.26 -2.08 25.37
CA ARG A 55 -3.60 -3.25 26.21
C ARG A 55 -3.53 -2.93 27.70
N THR A 56 -2.51 -2.22 28.16
CA THR A 56 -2.41 -1.86 29.60
C THR A 56 -3.45 -0.81 30.03
N ALA A 57 -3.89 0.05 29.12
CA ALA A 57 -4.95 1.03 29.36
C ALA A 57 -6.38 0.46 29.21
N CYS A 58 -6.54 -0.86 28.98
CA CYS A 58 -7.83 -1.51 28.79
C CYS A 58 -8.80 -1.34 29.99
N PHE A 59 -8.29 -1.03 31.19
CA PHE A 59 -9.12 -0.78 32.38
C PHE A 59 -9.87 0.57 32.35
N ILE A 60 -9.55 1.48 31.42
CA ILE A 60 -10.05 2.87 31.45
C ILE A 60 -11.35 3.06 30.63
N HIS A 61 -11.54 2.36 29.51
CA HIS A 61 -12.73 2.53 28.68
C HIS A 61 -13.05 1.30 27.81
N PRO A 62 -14.32 0.84 27.70
CA PRO A 62 -14.69 -0.31 26.86
C PRO A 62 -14.39 -0.17 25.36
N VAL A 63 -14.20 1.05 24.84
CA VAL A 63 -13.83 1.30 23.43
C VAL A 63 -12.38 0.89 23.13
N MET A 64 -11.54 0.80 24.17
CA MET A 64 -10.12 0.44 24.02
C MET A 64 -9.94 -1.01 23.55
N LEU A 65 -10.86 -1.91 23.93
CA LEU A 65 -10.89 -3.31 23.46
C LEU A 65 -11.21 -3.39 21.96
N LEU A 66 -12.16 -2.60 21.48
CA LEU A 66 -12.48 -2.52 20.05
C LEU A 66 -11.29 -1.98 19.25
N LEU A 67 -10.64 -0.94 19.77
CA LEU A 67 -9.45 -0.35 19.14
C LEU A 67 -8.30 -1.36 19.06
N ASP A 68 -8.02 -2.12 20.13
CA ASP A 68 -7.00 -3.18 20.16
C ASP A 68 -7.25 -4.26 19.10
N ASN A 69 -8.50 -4.73 18.96
CA ASN A 69 -8.87 -5.72 17.96
C ASN A 69 -8.70 -5.19 16.53
N VAL A 70 -9.18 -3.97 16.25
CA VAL A 70 -9.03 -3.33 14.92
C VAL A 70 -7.56 -3.09 14.59
N MET A 71 -6.77 -2.61 15.55
CA MET A 71 -5.32 -2.40 15.40
C MET A 71 -4.59 -3.72 15.15
N THR A 72 -4.95 -4.80 15.84
CA THR A 72 -4.36 -6.13 15.64
C THR A 72 -4.64 -6.65 14.23
N ILE A 73 -5.87 -6.55 13.74
CA ILE A 73 -6.24 -6.92 12.37
C ILE A 73 -5.45 -6.07 11.35
N ALA A 74 -5.37 -4.76 11.56
CA ALA A 74 -4.61 -3.85 10.70
C ALA A 74 -3.10 -4.19 10.66
N VAL A 75 -2.49 -4.56 11.80
CA VAL A 75 -1.10 -5.02 11.85
C VAL A 75 -0.90 -6.29 11.03
N VAL A 76 -1.81 -7.27 11.13
CA VAL A 76 -1.74 -8.52 10.33
C VAL A 76 -1.83 -8.21 8.84
N LEU A 77 -2.79 -7.40 8.40
CA LEU A 77 -2.94 -6.99 7.00
C LEU A 77 -1.73 -6.20 6.47
N MET A 78 -1.15 -5.30 7.27
CA MET A 78 0.05 -4.56 6.90
C MET A 78 1.30 -5.47 6.85
N ALA A 79 1.36 -6.49 7.70
CA ALA A 79 2.45 -7.47 7.71
C ALA A 79 2.38 -8.45 6.52
N THR A 80 1.18 -8.89 6.10
CA THR A 80 1.05 -9.73 4.90
C THR A 80 1.44 -8.98 3.63
N MET A 81 1.16 -7.67 3.53
CA MET A 81 1.65 -6.84 2.41
C MET A 81 3.18 -6.78 2.31
N HIS A 82 3.91 -6.98 3.41
CA HIS A 82 5.38 -7.09 3.38
C HIS A 82 5.87 -8.40 2.74
N PHE A 83 5.04 -9.45 2.64
CA PHE A 83 5.43 -10.68 1.93
C PHE A 83 5.71 -10.42 0.43
N LEU A 84 4.93 -9.53 -0.20
CA LEU A 84 5.09 -9.16 -1.60
C LEU A 84 6.47 -8.54 -1.91
N PHE A 85 7.12 -7.89 -0.93
CA PHE A 85 8.49 -7.39 -1.09
C PHE A 85 9.50 -8.50 -1.43
N TYR A 86 9.41 -9.65 -0.76
CA TYR A 86 10.32 -10.78 -1.01
C TYR A 86 10.15 -11.35 -2.41
N CYS A 87 8.93 -11.30 -2.95
CA CYS A 87 8.64 -11.70 -4.33
C CYS A 87 9.34 -10.83 -5.39
N ARG A 88 9.83 -9.63 -5.04
CA ARG A 88 10.57 -8.74 -5.96
C ARG A 88 11.88 -9.35 -6.49
N GLY A 89 12.49 -10.27 -5.74
CA GLY A 89 13.73 -10.93 -6.15
C GLY A 89 13.58 -11.93 -7.31
N MET A 90 12.35 -12.35 -7.62
CA MET A 90 12.09 -13.35 -8.67
C MET A 90 11.99 -12.71 -10.06
N LYS A 91 12.69 -13.29 -11.05
CA LYS A 91 12.72 -12.78 -12.44
C LYS A 91 11.33 -12.61 -13.08
N PHE A 92 10.41 -13.53 -12.80
CA PHE A 92 9.05 -13.52 -13.35
C PHE A 92 8.09 -12.62 -12.54
N VAL A 93 8.05 -12.81 -11.21
CA VAL A 93 7.07 -12.15 -10.33
C VAL A 93 7.47 -10.71 -9.96
N GLY A 94 8.76 -10.40 -9.95
CA GLY A 94 9.27 -9.10 -9.51
C GLY A 94 8.75 -7.87 -10.27
N PRO A 95 8.77 -7.82 -11.62
CA PRO A 95 8.19 -6.70 -12.35
C PRO A 95 6.66 -6.58 -12.16
N PHE A 96 5.95 -7.71 -12.04
CA PHE A 96 4.50 -7.71 -11.75
C PHE A 96 4.18 -7.09 -10.39
N VAL A 97 4.88 -7.49 -9.33
CA VAL A 97 4.74 -6.91 -7.98
C VAL A 97 4.96 -5.38 -7.99
N LEU A 98 5.90 -4.90 -8.81
CA LEU A 98 6.18 -3.48 -8.93
C LEU A 98 5.11 -2.70 -9.68
N MET A 99 4.48 -3.29 -10.70
CA MET A 99 3.27 -2.72 -11.32
C MET A 99 2.18 -2.55 -10.27
N VAL A 100 1.90 -3.60 -9.48
CA VAL A 100 0.88 -3.57 -8.42
C VAL A 100 1.20 -2.48 -7.39
N TYR A 101 2.44 -2.36 -6.91
CA TYR A 101 2.81 -1.26 -5.99
C TYR A 101 2.69 0.14 -6.62
N LYS A 102 3.03 0.30 -7.90
CA LYS A 102 2.89 1.59 -8.60
C LYS A 102 1.42 1.97 -8.80
N ILE A 103 0.58 1.01 -9.15
CA ILE A 103 -0.87 1.18 -9.27
C ILE A 103 -1.48 1.54 -7.91
N ILE A 104 -1.15 0.81 -6.83
CA ILE A 104 -1.66 1.08 -5.48
C ILE A 104 -1.28 2.49 -4.99
N ILE A 105 -0.01 2.87 -5.10
CA ILE A 105 0.45 4.13 -4.49
C ILE A 105 0.17 5.34 -5.39
N GLY A 106 0.34 5.19 -6.71
CA GLY A 106 0.16 6.28 -7.67
C GLY A 106 -1.29 6.46 -8.11
N ASP A 107 -1.99 5.37 -8.42
CA ASP A 107 -3.26 5.44 -9.13
C ASP A 107 -4.45 5.25 -8.19
N MET A 108 -4.37 4.35 -7.20
CA MET A 108 -5.46 4.17 -6.23
C MET A 108 -5.66 5.38 -5.33
N LEU A 109 -4.62 6.12 -4.96
CA LEU A 109 -4.80 7.37 -4.21
C LEU A 109 -5.49 8.46 -5.05
N ARG A 110 -5.14 8.59 -6.34
CA ARG A 110 -5.82 9.51 -7.26
C ARG A 110 -7.26 9.10 -7.52
N PHE A 111 -7.49 7.81 -7.71
CA PHE A 111 -8.81 7.21 -7.87
C PHE A 111 -9.67 7.44 -6.62
N LEU A 112 -9.16 7.12 -5.44
CA LEU A 112 -9.86 7.30 -4.16
C LEU A 112 -10.20 8.77 -3.91
N LEU A 113 -9.31 9.71 -4.27
CA LEU A 113 -9.59 11.14 -4.18
C LEU A 113 -10.75 11.52 -5.12
N ILE A 114 -10.68 11.17 -6.40
CA ILE A 114 -11.74 11.46 -7.38
C ILE A 114 -13.07 10.82 -6.94
N TYR A 115 -13.06 9.55 -6.55
CA TYR A 115 -14.21 8.85 -5.98
C TYR A 115 -14.75 9.55 -4.74
N SER A 116 -13.90 10.00 -3.81
CA SER A 116 -14.35 10.72 -2.61
C SER A 116 -15.00 12.07 -2.95
N VAL A 117 -14.52 12.77 -3.99
CA VAL A 117 -15.14 14.00 -4.50
C VAL A 117 -16.49 13.70 -5.16
N PHE A 118 -16.63 12.61 -5.91
CA PHE A 118 -17.92 12.21 -6.47
C PHE A 118 -18.91 11.74 -5.41
N VAL A 119 -18.49 10.88 -4.47
CA VAL A 119 -19.34 10.44 -3.37
C VAL A 119 -19.74 11.63 -2.51
N LEU A 120 -18.81 12.40 -1.95
CA LEU A 120 -19.16 13.54 -1.11
C LEU A 120 -19.92 14.63 -1.90
N GLY A 121 -19.50 14.94 -3.13
CA GLY A 121 -20.09 16.00 -3.95
C GLY A 121 -21.51 15.71 -4.41
N PHE A 122 -21.80 14.50 -4.92
CA PHE A 122 -23.19 14.11 -5.22
C PHE A 122 -24.00 13.80 -3.95
N ALA A 123 -23.35 13.34 -2.87
CA ALA A 123 -24.06 12.97 -1.66
C ALA A 123 -24.48 14.14 -0.78
N GLN A 124 -23.68 15.19 -0.65
CA GLN A 124 -23.90 16.25 0.35
C GLN A 124 -25.16 17.09 0.08
N GLY A 125 -25.52 17.33 -1.18
CA GLY A 125 -26.68 18.13 -1.57
C GLY A 125 -27.97 17.33 -1.75
N MET A 126 -27.93 16.29 -2.59
CA MET A 126 -29.14 15.55 -2.99
C MET A 126 -29.24 14.20 -2.29
N LEU A 127 -28.19 13.38 -2.29
CA LEU A 127 -28.31 11.98 -1.88
C LEU A 127 -28.53 11.78 -0.37
N ILE A 128 -27.68 12.37 0.49
CA ILE A 128 -27.78 12.24 1.94
C ILE A 128 -29.10 12.82 2.41
N ASN A 129 -29.52 13.98 1.89
CA ASN A 129 -30.80 14.58 2.24
C ASN A 129 -31.98 13.71 1.78
N SER A 130 -31.99 13.20 0.54
CA SER A 130 -33.05 12.31 0.07
C SER A 130 -33.11 11.00 0.85
N PHE A 131 -31.99 10.31 1.08
CA PHE A 131 -31.99 9.08 1.88
C PHE A 131 -32.33 9.34 3.34
N TYR A 132 -31.81 10.40 3.95
CA TYR A 132 -32.17 10.78 5.33
C TYR A 132 -33.68 11.01 5.45
N VAL A 133 -34.29 11.74 4.50
CA VAL A 133 -35.75 11.92 4.44
C VAL A 133 -36.48 10.59 4.25
N ILE A 134 -36.05 9.71 3.33
CA ILE A 134 -36.67 8.39 3.10
C ILE A 134 -36.61 7.52 4.37
N PHE A 135 -35.43 7.37 4.98
CA PHE A 135 -35.23 6.57 6.19
C PHE A 135 -36.02 7.14 7.37
N HIS A 136 -36.08 8.47 7.53
CA HIS A 136 -36.88 9.13 8.55
C HIS A 136 -38.39 8.95 8.29
N SER A 137 -38.86 9.04 7.04
CA SER A 137 -40.25 8.75 6.67
C SER A 137 -40.64 7.29 6.94
N CYS A 138 -39.74 6.35 6.65
CA CYS A 138 -39.91 4.93 7.01
C CYS A 138 -39.96 4.74 8.53
N GLN A 139 -39.11 5.44 9.30
CA GLN A 139 -39.12 5.39 10.76
C GLN A 139 -40.43 5.94 11.36
N MET A 140 -41.04 6.96 10.76
CA MET A 140 -42.34 7.47 11.22
C MET A 140 -43.49 6.52 10.88
N ALA A 141 -43.53 5.98 9.65
CA ALA A 141 -44.53 4.97 9.27
C ALA A 141 -44.45 3.70 10.14
N GLU A 142 -43.24 3.31 10.56
CA GLU A 142 -43.00 2.20 11.49
C GLU A 142 -43.53 2.50 12.90
N LYS A 143 -43.31 3.71 13.44
CA LYS A 143 -43.88 4.14 14.72
C LYS A 143 -45.41 4.12 14.68
N ASP A 144 -46.02 4.60 13.60
CA ASP A 144 -47.47 4.60 13.43
C ASP A 144 -48.03 3.16 13.34
N TYR A 145 -47.34 2.26 12.63
CA TYR A 145 -47.69 0.84 12.58
C TYR A 145 -47.70 0.18 13.96
N ARG A 146 -46.66 0.42 14.78
CA ARG A 146 -46.59 -0.11 16.16
C ARG A 146 -47.70 0.42 17.06
N ARG A 147 -48.03 1.72 16.98
CA ARG A 147 -49.18 2.29 17.73
C ARG A 147 -50.51 1.61 17.38
N MET A 148 -50.73 1.29 16.10
CA MET A 148 -51.97 0.62 15.68
C MET A 148 -52.06 -0.86 16.10
N HIS A 149 -50.91 -1.54 16.26
CA HIS A 149 -50.86 -2.97 16.61
C HIS A 149 -50.46 -3.23 18.08
N GLY A 150 -50.25 -2.19 18.88
CA GLY A 150 -49.96 -2.30 20.32
C GLY A 150 -48.56 -2.81 20.68
N LEU A 151 -47.59 -2.81 19.76
CA LEU A 151 -46.23 -3.31 20.02
C LEU A 151 -45.38 -2.27 20.77
N HIS A 152 -44.47 -2.78 21.62
CA HIS A 152 -43.44 -2.01 22.31
C HIS A 152 -42.21 -1.76 21.40
N ASP A 153 -41.23 -1.00 21.91
CA ASP A 153 -40.01 -0.73 21.13
C ASP A 153 -39.08 -1.97 21.05
N ASP A 154 -39.17 -2.85 22.05
CA ASP A 154 -38.35 -4.07 22.20
C ASP A 154 -38.89 -5.30 21.45
N ASP A 155 -40.16 -5.30 21.03
CA ASP A 155 -40.82 -6.48 20.43
C ASP A 155 -40.25 -6.79 19.04
N ASP A 156 -39.49 -7.89 18.90
CA ASP A 156 -38.94 -8.28 17.60
C ASP A 156 -39.99 -9.02 16.76
N TYR A 157 -40.19 -8.55 15.53
CA TYR A 157 -41.17 -9.09 14.62
C TYR A 157 -40.73 -8.96 13.16
N LYS A 158 -41.16 -9.92 12.34
CA LYS A 158 -40.76 -10.00 10.92
C LYS A 158 -41.26 -8.78 10.15
N GLY A 159 -40.33 -7.95 9.66
CA GLY A 159 -40.63 -6.69 9.00
C GLY A 159 -40.71 -5.46 9.92
N ARG A 160 -40.13 -5.53 11.13
CA ARG A 160 -39.62 -4.36 11.87
C ARG A 160 -38.67 -3.57 10.95
N PHE A 161 -38.84 -2.26 10.84
CA PHE A 161 -37.89 -1.37 10.15
C PHE A 161 -36.90 -0.76 11.15
N GLU A 162 -35.61 -0.84 10.86
CA GLU A 162 -34.55 -0.22 11.68
C GLU A 162 -33.86 0.93 10.93
N ASN A 163 -33.68 2.07 11.60
CA ASN A 163 -33.01 3.22 10.99
C ASN A 163 -31.48 3.09 11.04
N ILE A 164 -30.92 2.45 10.02
CA ILE A 164 -29.48 2.23 9.82
C ILE A 164 -28.70 3.54 9.55
N MET A 165 -29.38 4.64 9.22
CA MET A 165 -28.76 5.93 8.84
C MET A 165 -29.06 7.04 9.86
N GLY A 166 -29.07 6.69 11.16
CA GLY A 166 -29.41 7.60 12.24
C GLY A 166 -28.43 8.76 12.48
N SER A 167 -27.18 8.67 12.02
CA SER A 167 -26.19 9.74 12.15
C SER A 167 -25.43 10.00 10.83
N PRO A 168 -25.02 11.25 10.51
CA PRO A 168 -24.41 11.58 9.22
C PRO A 168 -23.07 10.86 8.98
N ARG A 169 -22.31 10.60 10.04
CA ARG A 169 -21.07 9.79 9.99
C ARG A 169 -21.32 8.33 9.64
N GLU A 170 -22.43 7.77 10.11
CA GLU A 170 -22.82 6.38 9.90
C GLU A 170 -23.46 6.19 8.53
N ALA A 171 -24.30 7.14 8.12
CA ALA A 171 -24.78 7.25 6.74
C ALA A 171 -23.62 7.31 5.75
N LEU A 172 -22.59 8.14 6.00
CA LEU A 172 -21.40 8.21 5.14
C LEU A 172 -20.68 6.86 5.01
N MET A 173 -20.42 6.17 6.14
CA MET A 173 -19.80 4.85 6.13
C MET A 173 -20.64 3.81 5.38
N ARG A 174 -21.96 3.83 5.59
CA ARG A 174 -22.90 2.94 4.89
C ARG A 174 -22.96 3.21 3.39
N MET A 175 -22.89 4.47 2.94
CA MET A 175 -22.81 4.81 1.51
C MET A 175 -21.54 4.26 0.85
N ILE A 176 -20.40 4.32 1.55
CA ILE A 176 -19.14 3.74 1.05
C ILE A 176 -19.28 2.22 0.92
N ILE A 177 -19.73 1.53 1.98
CA ILE A 177 -19.98 0.06 1.99
C ILE A 177 -20.94 -0.35 0.85
N MET A 178 -22.01 0.42 0.67
CA MET A 178 -23.02 0.19 -0.36
C MET A 178 -22.41 0.27 -1.77
N SER A 179 -21.63 1.31 -2.05
CA SER A 179 -20.95 1.50 -3.35
C SER A 179 -19.84 0.49 -3.68
N VAL A 180 -19.40 -0.31 -2.70
CA VAL A 180 -18.50 -1.46 -2.89
C VAL A 180 -19.29 -2.71 -3.34
N GLY A 181 -20.62 -2.68 -3.23
CA GLY A 181 -21.55 -3.75 -3.61
C GLY A 181 -22.34 -4.36 -2.44
N GLU A 182 -22.08 -3.95 -1.19
CA GLU A 182 -22.78 -4.48 -0.01
C GLU A 182 -24.11 -3.73 0.27
N PHE A 183 -24.99 -3.69 -0.73
CA PHE A 183 -26.30 -3.03 -0.61
C PHE A 183 -27.42 -3.89 -0.02
N GLY A 184 -27.21 -5.21 0.13
CA GLY A 184 -28.27 -6.16 0.50
C GLY A 184 -29.00 -5.83 1.81
N VAL A 185 -28.27 -5.33 2.82
CA VAL A 185 -28.86 -4.92 4.12
C VAL A 185 -29.75 -3.69 3.95
N VAL A 186 -29.31 -2.70 3.17
CA VAL A 186 -30.05 -1.47 2.88
C VAL A 186 -31.30 -1.78 2.06
N TYR A 187 -31.17 -2.59 1.01
CA TYR A 187 -32.29 -2.99 0.15
C TYR A 187 -33.39 -3.73 0.93
N ARG A 188 -33.02 -4.66 1.83
CA ARG A 188 -33.99 -5.36 2.69
C ARG A 188 -34.77 -4.38 3.59
N ASN A 189 -34.09 -3.44 4.24
CA ASN A 189 -34.75 -2.45 5.08
C ASN A 189 -35.64 -1.48 4.27
N LEU A 190 -35.24 -1.09 3.05
CA LEU A 190 -36.13 -0.35 2.14
C LEU A 190 -37.31 -1.19 1.64
N ASN A 191 -37.20 -2.52 1.63
CA ASN A 191 -38.30 -3.40 1.23
C ASN A 191 -39.31 -3.62 2.36
N ASP A 192 -38.85 -3.71 3.60
CA ASP A 192 -39.70 -3.88 4.79
C ASP A 192 -40.35 -2.56 5.25
N CYS A 193 -39.93 -1.42 4.67
CA CYS A 193 -40.56 -0.12 4.88
C CYS A 193 -41.98 -0.05 4.30
N LYS A 194 -42.96 0.18 5.17
CA LYS A 194 -44.41 0.24 4.88
C LYS A 194 -44.90 1.57 4.28
N SER A 195 -44.03 2.55 4.10
CA SER A 195 -44.42 3.91 3.67
C SER A 195 -44.61 4.03 2.15
N ARG A 196 -45.47 4.95 1.70
CA ARG A 196 -45.67 5.22 0.26
C ARG A 196 -44.40 5.71 -0.46
N VAL A 197 -43.46 6.33 0.26
CA VAL A 197 -42.18 6.80 -0.30
C VAL A 197 -41.16 5.69 -0.53
N ALA A 198 -41.42 4.46 -0.08
CA ALA A 198 -40.51 3.32 -0.28
C ALA A 198 -40.27 2.99 -1.76
N LEU A 199 -41.29 3.13 -2.63
CA LEU A 199 -41.14 2.92 -4.08
C LEU A 199 -40.18 3.95 -4.70
N GLN A 200 -40.35 5.22 -4.35
CA GLN A 200 -39.48 6.31 -4.77
C GLN A 200 -38.04 6.04 -4.30
N GLY A 201 -37.86 5.66 -3.03
CA GLY A 201 -36.55 5.32 -2.47
C GLY A 201 -35.85 4.15 -3.20
N LYS A 202 -36.59 3.08 -3.56
CA LYS A 202 -36.06 1.96 -4.34
C LYS A 202 -35.55 2.39 -5.73
N ILE A 203 -36.27 3.28 -6.41
CA ILE A 203 -35.89 3.79 -7.74
C ILE A 203 -34.64 4.67 -7.64
N PHE A 204 -34.63 5.65 -6.73
CA PHE A 204 -33.45 6.51 -6.51
C PHE A 204 -32.22 5.70 -6.09
N PHE A 205 -32.40 4.69 -5.24
CA PHE A 205 -31.32 3.78 -4.84
C PHE A 205 -30.74 2.99 -6.03
N SER A 206 -31.60 2.38 -6.85
CA SER A 206 -31.14 1.60 -8.02
C SER A 206 -30.38 2.46 -9.05
N ILE A 207 -30.86 3.67 -9.31
CA ILE A 207 -30.21 4.61 -10.24
C ILE A 207 -28.87 5.10 -9.68
N TYR A 208 -28.80 5.40 -8.38
CA TYR A 208 -27.57 5.81 -7.71
C TYR A 208 -26.49 4.72 -7.78
N GLU A 209 -26.86 3.49 -7.41
CA GLU A 209 -25.93 2.37 -7.37
C GLU A 209 -25.37 2.07 -8.76
N LEU A 210 -26.23 2.09 -9.79
CA LEU A 210 -25.82 1.94 -11.19
C LEU A 210 -24.88 3.07 -11.65
N LEU A 211 -25.17 4.33 -11.31
CA LEU A 211 -24.32 5.46 -11.70
C LEU A 211 -22.94 5.39 -11.03
N VAL A 212 -22.91 5.14 -9.71
CA VAL A 212 -21.66 5.10 -8.94
C VAL A 212 -20.80 3.89 -9.34
N THR A 213 -21.37 2.70 -9.51
CA THR A 213 -20.61 1.51 -9.94
C THR A 213 -20.05 1.66 -11.35
N LEU A 214 -20.82 2.19 -12.32
CA LEU A 214 -20.30 2.46 -13.67
C LEU A 214 -19.16 3.48 -13.65
N MET A 215 -19.32 4.58 -12.90
CA MET A 215 -18.30 5.62 -12.80
C MET A 215 -17.04 5.13 -12.08
N LEU A 216 -17.18 4.34 -11.01
CA LEU A 216 -16.09 3.64 -10.32
C LEU A 216 -15.29 2.78 -11.30
N LEU A 217 -15.95 1.85 -12.00
CA LEU A 217 -15.28 0.92 -12.91
C LEU A 217 -14.61 1.64 -14.08
N ASN A 218 -15.30 2.59 -14.71
CA ASN A 218 -14.77 3.33 -15.86
C ASN A 218 -13.50 4.13 -15.52
N LEU A 219 -13.48 4.83 -14.38
CA LEU A 219 -12.32 5.61 -13.95
C LEU A 219 -11.19 4.72 -13.41
N LEU A 220 -11.53 3.61 -12.73
CA LEU A 220 -10.55 2.67 -12.18
C LEU A 220 -9.77 1.97 -13.30
N ILE A 221 -10.49 1.38 -14.25
CA ILE A 221 -9.91 0.62 -15.37
C ILE A 221 -9.05 1.56 -16.24
N ALA A 222 -9.56 2.74 -16.58
CA ALA A 222 -8.82 3.69 -17.41
C ALA A 222 -7.47 4.12 -16.80
N MET A 223 -7.40 4.32 -15.47
CA MET A 223 -6.14 4.69 -14.81
C MET A 223 -5.20 3.50 -14.59
N MET A 224 -5.72 2.33 -14.17
CA MET A 224 -4.90 1.13 -13.98
C MET A 224 -4.29 0.62 -15.30
N THR A 225 -5.09 0.57 -16.38
CA THR A 225 -4.63 0.05 -17.68
C THR A 225 -3.49 0.90 -18.24
N ARG A 226 -3.61 2.23 -18.19
CA ARG A 226 -2.57 3.15 -18.68
C ARG A 226 -1.22 2.99 -17.98
N THR A 227 -1.21 2.70 -16.68
CA THR A 227 0.04 2.51 -15.94
C THR A 227 0.57 1.08 -16.04
N TYR A 228 -0.31 0.08 -16.18
CA TYR A 228 0.08 -1.27 -16.57
C TYR A 228 0.81 -1.28 -17.91
N GLU A 229 0.21 -0.73 -18.99
CA GLU A 229 0.81 -0.64 -20.33
C GLU A 229 2.19 0.01 -20.29
N LYS A 230 2.29 1.20 -19.68
CA LYS A 230 3.54 1.96 -19.57
C LYS A 230 4.67 1.20 -18.85
N ILE A 231 4.35 0.32 -17.90
CA ILE A 231 5.35 -0.48 -17.17
C ILE A 231 5.63 -1.80 -17.92
N ALA A 232 4.64 -2.37 -18.61
CA ALA A 232 4.76 -3.62 -19.36
C ALA A 232 5.75 -3.51 -20.52
N GLU A 233 5.76 -2.37 -21.22
CA GLU A 233 6.75 -2.07 -22.27
C GLU A 233 8.20 -1.99 -21.74
N THR A 234 8.40 -1.78 -20.43
CA THR A 234 9.74 -1.62 -19.84
C THR A 234 10.39 -2.94 -19.41
N GLU A 235 10.73 -3.81 -20.39
CA GLU A 235 11.42 -5.10 -20.18
C GLU A 235 12.64 -5.07 -19.23
N LYS A 236 13.33 -3.92 -19.12
CA LYS A 236 14.54 -3.75 -18.30
C LYS A 236 14.26 -3.38 -16.84
N GLU A 237 13.02 -3.10 -16.46
CA GLU A 237 12.66 -2.63 -15.13
C GLU A 237 13.02 -3.66 -14.04
N TRP A 238 12.82 -4.97 -14.30
CA TRP A 238 13.23 -6.01 -13.35
C TRP A 238 14.75 -6.02 -13.09
N LYS A 239 15.58 -5.72 -14.10
CA LYS A 239 17.05 -5.65 -13.94
C LYS A 239 17.45 -4.44 -13.09
N ARG A 240 16.79 -3.29 -13.32
CA ARG A 240 16.97 -2.07 -12.52
C ARG A 240 16.68 -2.34 -11.05
N GLN A 241 15.63 -3.11 -10.78
CA GLN A 241 15.13 -3.41 -9.44
C GLN A 241 15.95 -4.48 -8.73
N TRP A 242 16.41 -5.51 -9.45
CA TRP A 242 17.37 -6.48 -8.95
C TRP A 242 18.69 -5.79 -8.55
N ALA A 243 19.20 -4.86 -9.38
CA ALA A 243 20.36 -4.04 -9.03
C ALA A 243 20.11 -3.15 -7.79
N GLN A 244 18.92 -2.57 -7.63
CA GLN A 244 18.55 -1.82 -6.41
C GLN A 244 18.53 -2.71 -5.16
N VAL A 245 18.05 -3.95 -5.24
CA VAL A 245 18.10 -4.92 -4.13
C VAL A 245 19.56 -5.25 -3.76
N ILE A 246 20.43 -5.50 -4.76
CA ILE A 246 21.85 -5.79 -4.51
C ILE A 246 22.55 -4.61 -3.84
N LEU A 247 22.39 -3.39 -4.35
CA LEU A 247 22.99 -2.19 -3.76
C LEU A 247 22.49 -1.94 -2.34
N MET A 248 21.21 -2.22 -2.06
CA MET A 248 20.65 -2.13 -0.72
C MET A 248 21.24 -3.19 0.23
N LEU A 249 21.45 -4.42 -0.24
CA LEU A 249 22.10 -5.48 0.52
C LEU A 249 23.57 -5.13 0.82
N GLU A 250 24.33 -4.65 -0.18
CA GLU A 250 25.71 -4.16 0.02
C GLU A 250 25.79 -3.03 1.05
N GLN A 251 24.81 -2.12 1.09
CA GLN A 251 24.74 -1.03 2.06
C GLN A 251 24.33 -1.50 3.47
N SER A 252 23.80 -2.72 3.61
CA SER A 252 23.46 -3.31 4.91
C SER A 252 24.59 -4.12 5.55
N LEU A 253 25.64 -4.44 4.78
CA LEU A 253 26.85 -5.12 5.28
C LEU A 253 27.73 -4.16 6.08
N THR A 254 28.46 -4.69 7.06
CA THR A 254 29.51 -3.92 7.73
C THR A 254 30.70 -3.67 6.80
N ASN A 255 31.53 -2.66 7.11
CA ASN A 255 32.71 -2.32 6.30
C ASN A 255 33.68 -3.50 6.12
N GLY A 256 33.84 -4.36 7.13
CA GLY A 256 34.70 -5.55 7.07
C GLY A 256 34.14 -6.64 6.15
N GLU A 257 32.85 -6.94 6.27
CA GLU A 257 32.17 -7.91 5.39
C GLU A 257 32.16 -7.43 3.93
N ARG A 258 31.90 -6.14 3.70
CA ARG A 258 31.93 -5.56 2.36
C ARG A 258 33.32 -5.65 1.72
N LEU A 259 34.38 -5.46 2.51
CA LEU A 259 35.76 -5.64 2.06
C LEU A 259 36.08 -7.11 1.72
N MET A 260 35.64 -8.05 2.56
CA MET A 260 35.76 -9.49 2.31
C MET A 260 35.06 -9.91 1.00
N VAL A 261 33.82 -9.44 0.79
CA VAL A 261 33.07 -9.70 -0.44
C VAL A 261 33.79 -9.07 -1.64
N MET A 262 34.31 -7.83 -1.52
CA MET A 262 35.13 -7.19 -2.56
C MET A 262 36.37 -8.01 -2.95
N TYR A 263 37.03 -8.65 -1.98
CA TYR A 263 38.18 -9.52 -2.25
C TYR A 263 37.83 -10.85 -2.91
N SER A 264 36.57 -11.31 -2.86
CA SER A 264 36.14 -12.55 -3.52
C SER A 264 35.94 -12.40 -5.03
N TYR A 265 35.38 -11.27 -5.49
CA TYR A 265 35.15 -11.00 -6.91
C TYR A 265 36.30 -10.24 -7.61
N SER A 266 37.22 -9.63 -6.86
CA SER A 266 38.39 -8.93 -7.44
C SER A 266 39.64 -9.82 -7.49
N ARG A 267 40.43 -9.68 -8.57
CA ARG A 267 41.71 -10.39 -8.76
C ARG A 267 42.88 -9.39 -8.74
N PRO A 268 44.05 -9.73 -8.18
CA PRO A 268 45.22 -8.87 -8.22
C PRO A 268 45.74 -8.70 -9.65
N LEU A 269 46.32 -7.54 -9.95
CA LEU A 269 46.97 -7.29 -11.23
C LEU A 269 48.28 -8.07 -11.33
N ARG A 270 48.62 -8.50 -12.55
CA ARG A 270 49.83 -9.30 -12.81
C ARG A 270 51.13 -8.51 -12.65
N ILE A 271 51.05 -7.18 -12.80
CA ILE A 271 52.18 -6.24 -12.72
C ILE A 271 52.33 -5.66 -11.30
N ASP A 272 51.20 -5.43 -10.62
CA ASP A 272 51.15 -4.85 -9.27
C ASP A 272 50.14 -5.62 -8.42
N LYS A 273 50.64 -6.31 -7.37
CA LYS A 273 49.82 -7.12 -6.46
C LYS A 273 48.97 -6.27 -5.49
N ALA A 274 49.33 -5.00 -5.26
CA ALA A 274 48.56 -4.09 -4.42
C ALA A 274 47.28 -3.62 -5.12
N ARG A 275 47.31 -3.50 -6.46
CA ARG A 275 46.13 -3.16 -7.27
C ARG A 275 45.32 -4.41 -7.60
N ARG A 276 44.00 -4.31 -7.45
CA ARG A 276 43.04 -5.35 -7.85
C ARG A 276 42.07 -4.82 -8.90
N ALA A 277 41.63 -5.70 -9.79
CA ALA A 277 40.63 -5.40 -10.81
C ALA A 277 39.51 -6.43 -10.82
N PHE A 278 38.35 -6.01 -11.32
CA PHE A 278 37.23 -6.90 -11.63
C PHE A 278 37.35 -7.36 -13.10
N VAL A 279 37.40 -8.67 -13.33
CA VAL A 279 37.64 -9.23 -14.67
C VAL A 279 36.32 -9.66 -15.29
N VAL A 280 35.87 -8.93 -16.31
CA VAL A 280 34.65 -9.25 -17.07
C VAL A 280 35.02 -9.97 -18.36
N ARG A 281 34.57 -11.21 -18.53
CA ARG A 281 34.56 -11.88 -19.84
C ARG A 281 33.28 -11.52 -20.58
N VAL A 282 33.38 -10.60 -21.53
CA VAL A 282 32.31 -10.33 -22.49
C VAL A 282 32.38 -11.39 -23.59
N LYS A 283 31.34 -12.22 -23.72
CA LYS A 283 31.20 -13.11 -24.88
C LYS A 283 30.77 -12.25 -26.07
N SER A 284 31.69 -12.00 -26.99
CA SER A 284 31.39 -11.33 -28.25
C SER A 284 30.87 -12.38 -29.24
N ASP A 285 29.55 -12.44 -29.44
CA ASP A 285 28.96 -13.24 -30.52
C ASP A 285 29.14 -12.49 -31.86
N LYS A 286 30.39 -12.46 -32.33
CA LYS A 286 30.75 -11.93 -33.64
C LYS A 286 31.69 -12.87 -34.40
N LYS A 287 31.11 -13.49 -35.43
CA LYS A 287 31.82 -13.99 -36.61
C LYS A 287 32.19 -12.78 -37.48
N SER A 288 33.11 -11.94 -36.99
CA SER A 288 33.72 -10.85 -37.76
C SER A 288 35.10 -10.55 -37.19
N GLU A 289 36.14 -10.94 -37.92
CA GLU A 289 37.51 -10.56 -37.63
C GLU A 289 37.66 -9.06 -37.86
N THR A 290 37.80 -8.31 -36.77
CA THR A 290 38.56 -7.06 -36.73
C THR A 290 38.71 -6.69 -35.26
N SER A 291 39.94 -6.46 -34.83
CA SER A 291 40.31 -6.16 -33.44
C SER A 291 39.81 -4.77 -33.00
N THR A 292 38.50 -4.63 -32.87
CA THR A 292 37.89 -3.47 -32.21
C THR A 292 38.09 -3.63 -30.71
N ALA A 293 39.01 -2.85 -30.16
CA ALA A 293 39.01 -2.58 -28.74
C ALA A 293 37.60 -2.11 -28.35
N VAL A 294 36.99 -2.75 -27.36
CA VAL A 294 35.65 -2.37 -26.88
C VAL A 294 35.78 -1.10 -26.06
N GLU A 295 35.86 0.03 -26.77
CA GLU A 295 35.79 1.34 -26.18
C GLU A 295 34.37 1.54 -25.64
N PHE A 296 34.24 1.51 -24.31
CA PHE A 296 33.00 1.87 -23.64
C PHE A 296 32.68 3.33 -23.96
N SER A 297 31.80 3.54 -24.93
CA SER A 297 31.36 4.88 -25.34
C SER A 297 30.92 5.69 -24.13
N GLN A 298 31.72 6.71 -23.79
CA GLN A 298 31.40 7.67 -22.75
C GLN A 298 30.20 8.53 -23.20
N LYS A 299 28.99 8.00 -23.05
CA LYS A 299 27.80 8.85 -23.03
C LYS A 299 27.90 9.76 -21.81
N LYS A 300 28.23 11.02 -22.09
CA LYS A 300 28.55 12.10 -21.15
C LYS A 300 27.34 12.53 -20.31
N HIS A 301 26.91 11.67 -19.39
CA HIS A 301 26.17 12.06 -18.19
C HIS A 301 27.13 11.92 -17.01
N SER A 302 27.69 13.06 -16.62
CA SER A 302 28.64 13.22 -15.52
C SER A 302 27.97 12.94 -14.18
N ILE A 303 27.97 11.67 -13.77
CA ILE A 303 27.85 11.32 -12.36
C ILE A 303 29.17 11.75 -11.71
N HIS A 304 29.15 12.87 -10.98
CA HIS A 304 30.29 13.31 -10.18
C HIS A 304 30.56 12.29 -9.07
N LEU A 305 31.52 11.40 -9.32
CA LEU A 305 32.14 10.59 -8.29
C LEU A 305 33.12 11.45 -7.47
N SER A 306 33.20 11.17 -6.16
CA SER A 306 34.12 11.84 -5.24
C SER A 306 35.58 11.62 -5.69
N PRO A 307 36.52 12.56 -5.47
CA PRO A 307 37.86 12.54 -6.08
C PRO A 307 38.74 11.30 -5.79
N ASN A 308 38.36 10.44 -4.84
CA ASN A 308 39.19 9.33 -4.36
C ASN A 308 39.02 8.01 -5.14
N SER A 309 38.26 7.96 -6.24
CA SER A 309 38.11 6.75 -7.07
C SER A 309 38.93 6.79 -8.36
N HIS A 310 40.21 6.44 -8.30
CA HIS A 310 41.07 6.28 -9.47
C HIS A 310 40.80 4.96 -10.20
N LEU A 311 40.03 5.01 -11.30
CA LEU A 311 39.85 3.88 -12.22
C LEU A 311 40.71 4.08 -13.48
N HIS A 312 41.88 3.42 -13.55
CA HIS A 312 42.72 3.42 -14.75
C HIS A 312 42.34 2.26 -15.67
N MET A 313 41.82 2.59 -16.86
CA MET A 313 41.71 1.66 -17.99
C MET A 313 43.06 1.64 -18.72
N VAL A 314 43.75 0.50 -18.72
CA VAL A 314 45.00 0.32 -19.48
C VAL A 314 44.66 -0.29 -20.84
N GLY A 315 44.80 0.50 -21.90
CA GLY A 315 44.82 -0.01 -23.27
C GLY A 315 46.16 -0.67 -23.59
N PRO A 316 46.21 -1.56 -24.61
CA PRO A 316 47.47 -2.16 -25.04
C PRO A 316 48.40 -1.10 -25.67
N PRO A 317 49.74 -1.29 -25.62
CA PRO A 317 50.67 -0.51 -26.40
C PRO A 317 50.44 -0.75 -27.91
N ARG A 318 50.83 0.25 -28.71
CA ARG A 318 50.54 0.39 -30.15
C ARG A 318 51.01 -0.79 -31.00
#